data_AF-A0A5E7ZD08-F1
#
_entry.id   AF-A0A5E7ZD08-F1
#
_cell.length_a   1.000
_cell.length_b   1.000
_cell.length_c   1.000
_cell.angle_alpha   90.00
_cell.angle_beta   90.00
_cell.angle_gamma   90.00
#
_symmetry.space_group_name_H-M   'P 1'
#
loop_
_entity.id
_entity.type
_entity.pdbx_description
1 polymer ?
#
loop_
_entity_poly.entity_id
_entity_poly.type
_entity_poly.pdbx_seq_one_letter_code
_entity_poly.pdbx_strand_id
1 'polypeptide(L)'
;MVRLFKLVRTTAFLVVLCVSLATTAVSLGVWAVSLTAQVTTMTASAAAAAIANRKAIAAAVLRTKAKARLRRALVVVPVAGIAAAIAFEREDYLEWKQDNPDGDIEAYGCEVSAVSAEVVDDVLQDLPEQVRPSRDWLLSRLPECATSDVES
;
A
#
# COMPACT_ATOMS: atom_id res chain seq x y z
N MET A 1 7.87 -35.63 -89.70
CA MET A 1 8.78 -35.37 -88.55
C MET A 1 8.37 -34.16 -87.69
N VAL A 2 7.96 -33.02 -88.28
CA VAL A 2 7.59 -31.78 -87.53
C VAL A 2 6.45 -31.96 -86.49
N ARG A 3 5.46 -32.82 -86.76
CA ARG A 3 4.34 -33.09 -85.82
C ARG A 3 4.77 -33.90 -84.59
N LEU A 4 5.69 -34.86 -84.74
CA LEU A 4 6.22 -35.65 -83.63
C LEU A 4 7.05 -34.77 -82.67
N PHE A 5 7.86 -33.88 -83.24
CA PHE A 5 8.67 -32.91 -82.48
C PHE A 5 7.81 -31.90 -81.71
N LYS A 6 6.68 -31.45 -82.29
CA LYS A 6 5.71 -30.60 -81.58
C LYS A 6 5.03 -31.34 -80.42
N LEU A 7 4.66 -32.62 -80.59
CA LEU A 7 4.03 -33.41 -79.53
C LEU A 7 4.97 -33.66 -78.34
N VAL A 8 6.23 -33.98 -78.62
CA VAL A 8 7.28 -34.14 -77.59
C VAL A 8 7.52 -32.81 -76.84
N ARG A 9 7.50 -31.68 -77.56
CA ARG A 9 7.67 -30.36 -76.94
C ARG A 9 6.49 -29.97 -76.04
N THR A 10 5.26 -30.26 -76.45
CA THR A 10 4.05 -29.95 -75.66
C THR A 10 3.93 -30.83 -74.42
N THR A 11 4.27 -32.11 -74.51
CA THR A 11 4.27 -33.04 -73.37
C THR A 11 5.35 -32.69 -72.35
N ALA A 12 6.57 -32.36 -72.81
CA ALA A 12 7.63 -31.84 -71.93
C ALA A 12 7.20 -30.56 -71.20
N PHE A 13 6.52 -29.64 -71.90
CA PHE A 13 5.96 -28.43 -71.29
C PHE A 13 4.92 -28.74 -70.21
N LEU A 14 3.99 -29.68 -70.47
CA LEU A 14 2.99 -30.10 -69.50
C LEU A 14 3.62 -30.72 -68.24
N VAL A 15 4.66 -31.55 -68.41
CA VAL A 15 5.36 -32.16 -67.28
C VAL A 15 6.07 -31.09 -66.43
N VAL A 16 6.78 -30.16 -67.07
CA VAL A 16 7.44 -29.05 -66.35
C VAL A 16 6.41 -28.18 -65.61
N LEU A 17 5.27 -27.89 -66.24
CA LEU A 17 4.19 -27.14 -65.61
C LEU A 17 3.65 -27.86 -64.37
N CYS A 18 3.34 -29.15 -64.48
CA CYS A 18 2.86 -29.95 -63.35
C CYS A 18 3.87 -30.01 -62.19
N VAL A 19 5.16 -30.14 -62.48
CA VAL A 19 6.22 -30.15 -61.46
C VAL A 19 6.36 -28.77 -60.78
N SER A 20 6.30 -27.69 -61.55
CA SER A 20 6.36 -26.33 -60.99
C SER A 20 5.14 -26.00 -60.12
N LEU A 21 3.96 -26.52 -60.48
CA LEU A 21 2.73 -26.36 -59.72
C LEU A 21 2.75 -27.19 -58.44
N ALA A 22 3.26 -28.43 -58.50
CA ALA A 22 3.41 -29.29 -57.34
C ALA A 22 4.41 -28.71 -56.32
N THR A 23 5.54 -28.19 -56.79
CA THR A 23 6.57 -27.60 -55.92
C THR A 23 6.10 -26.31 -55.24
N THR A 24 5.34 -25.45 -55.94
CA THR A 24 4.74 -24.25 -55.33
C THR A 24 3.62 -24.58 -54.35
N ALA A 25 2.81 -25.60 -54.61
CA ALA A 25 1.77 -26.04 -53.67
C ALA A 25 2.37 -26.55 -52.35
N VAL A 26 3.46 -27.33 -52.41
CA VAL A 26 4.13 -27.85 -51.21
C VAL A 26 4.80 -26.74 -50.41
N SER A 27 5.47 -25.79 -51.07
CA SER A 27 6.16 -24.69 -50.37
C SER A 27 5.17 -23.76 -49.65
N LEU A 28 4.02 -23.48 -50.25
CA LEU A 28 2.93 -22.73 -49.60
C LEU A 28 2.35 -23.48 -48.40
N GLY A 29 2.21 -24.81 -48.49
CA GLY A 29 1.77 -25.64 -47.38
C GLY A 29 2.71 -25.56 -46.17
N VAL A 30 4.02 -25.66 -46.40
CA VAL A 30 5.03 -25.54 -45.33
C VAL A 30 5.02 -24.15 -44.69
N TRP A 31 4.88 -23.09 -45.50
CA TRP A 31 4.77 -21.72 -45.01
C TRP A 31 3.48 -21.47 -44.21
N ALA A 32 2.35 -22.05 -44.63
CA ALA A 32 1.09 -21.92 -43.91
C ALA A 32 1.16 -22.57 -42.52
N VAL A 33 1.81 -23.72 -42.42
CA VAL A 33 2.00 -24.41 -41.13
C VAL A 33 2.90 -23.62 -40.19
N SER A 34 4.00 -23.04 -40.69
CA SER A 34 4.92 -22.25 -39.86
C SER A 34 4.28 -20.94 -39.36
N LEU A 35 3.49 -20.25 -40.20
CA LEU A 35 2.73 -19.06 -39.81
C LEU A 35 1.69 -19.40 -38.74
N THR A 36 1.00 -20.53 -38.87
CA THR A 36 0.00 -20.96 -37.88
C THR A 36 0.65 -21.24 -36.53
N ALA A 37 1.84 -21.87 -36.51
CA ALA A 37 2.60 -22.10 -35.28
C ALA A 37 3.10 -20.79 -34.63
N GLN A 38 3.47 -19.79 -35.42
CA GLN A 38 3.87 -18.47 -34.89
C GLN A 38 2.67 -17.72 -34.29
N VAL A 39 1.50 -17.75 -34.92
CA VAL A 39 0.30 -17.08 -34.39
C VAL A 39 -0.16 -17.71 -33.09
N THR A 40 -0.15 -19.04 -32.98
CA THR A 40 -0.55 -19.73 -31.73
C THR A 40 0.39 -19.40 -30.58
N THR A 41 1.71 -19.40 -30.83
CA THR A 41 2.70 -19.05 -29.80
C THR A 41 2.62 -17.58 -29.39
N MET A 42 2.42 -16.65 -30.34
CA MET A 42 2.22 -15.22 -30.05
C MET A 42 0.91 -14.95 -29.32
N THR A 43 -0.15 -15.69 -29.63
CA THR A 43 -1.44 -15.55 -28.95
C THR A 43 -1.35 -16.09 -27.52
N ALA A 44 -0.67 -17.22 -27.31
CA ALA A 44 -0.41 -17.77 -25.98
C ALA A 44 0.44 -16.81 -25.14
N SER A 45 1.50 -16.23 -25.71
CA SER A 45 2.35 -15.27 -25.01
C SER A 45 1.63 -13.95 -24.73
N ALA A 46 0.80 -13.45 -25.65
CA ALA A 46 -0.04 -12.27 -25.43
C ALA A 46 -1.08 -12.50 -24.33
N ALA A 47 -1.72 -13.67 -24.30
CA ALA A 47 -2.65 -14.04 -23.23
C ALA A 47 -1.94 -14.12 -21.88
N ALA A 48 -0.77 -14.75 -21.81
CA ALA A 48 0.04 -14.80 -20.60
C ALA A 48 0.47 -13.40 -20.14
N ALA A 49 0.91 -12.53 -21.06
CA ALA A 49 1.29 -11.16 -20.78
C ALA A 49 0.11 -10.30 -20.32
N ALA A 50 -1.08 -10.51 -20.88
CA ALA A 50 -2.30 -9.84 -20.45
C ALA A 50 -2.70 -10.23 -19.02
N ILE A 51 -2.59 -11.52 -18.67
CA ILE A 51 -2.84 -12.00 -17.29
C ILE A 51 -1.79 -11.42 -16.34
N ALA A 52 -0.51 -11.44 -16.72
CA ALA A 52 0.57 -10.86 -15.91
C ALA A 52 0.37 -9.36 -15.68
N ASN A 53 0.00 -8.60 -16.72
CA ASN A 53 -0.32 -7.17 -16.59
C ASN A 53 -1.50 -6.91 -15.67
N ARG A 54 -2.60 -7.68 -15.80
CA ARG A 54 -3.75 -7.55 -14.88
C ARG A 54 -3.33 -7.78 -13.43
N LYS A 55 -2.50 -8.78 -13.18
CA LYS A 55 -1.96 -9.05 -11.84
C LYS A 55 -1.08 -7.91 -11.33
N ALA A 56 -0.22 -7.35 -12.19
CA ALA A 56 0.63 -6.22 -11.83
C ALA A 56 -0.18 -4.96 -11.49
N ILE A 57 -1.20 -4.64 -12.30
CA ILE A 57 -2.12 -3.52 -12.05
C ILE A 57 -2.90 -3.75 -10.75
N ALA A 58 -3.47 -4.94 -10.55
CA ALA A 58 -4.17 -5.28 -9.32
C ALA A 58 -3.26 -5.15 -8.09
N ALA A 59 -2.02 -5.64 -8.17
CA ALA A 59 -1.04 -5.49 -7.09
C ALA A 59 -0.68 -4.02 -6.83
N ALA A 60 -0.54 -3.19 -7.86
CA ALA A 60 -0.31 -1.76 -7.71
C ALA A 60 -1.49 -1.05 -7.01
N VAL A 61 -2.72 -1.35 -7.43
CA VAL A 61 -3.95 -0.82 -6.81
C VAL A 61 -4.09 -1.28 -5.36
N LEU A 62 -3.78 -2.54 -5.06
CA LEU A 62 -3.79 -3.04 -3.68
C LEU A 62 -2.75 -2.34 -2.81
N ARG A 63 -1.54 -2.09 -3.33
CA ARG A 63 -0.50 -1.35 -2.61
C ARG A 63 -0.93 0.09 -2.32
N THR A 64 -1.55 0.80 -3.27
CA THR A 64 -2.02 2.18 -3.04
C THR A 64 -3.16 2.21 -2.03
N LYS A 65 -4.13 1.28 -2.13
CA LYS A 65 -5.23 1.16 -1.17
C LYS A 65 -4.75 0.82 0.24
N ALA A 66 -3.80 -0.11 0.36
CA ALA A 66 -3.19 -0.47 1.64
C ALA A 66 -2.45 0.72 2.28
N LYS A 67 -1.66 1.47 1.50
CA LYS A 67 -0.96 2.68 1.97
C LYS A 67 -1.95 3.73 2.49
N ALA A 68 -3.07 3.93 1.79
CA ALA A 68 -4.11 4.86 2.24
C ALA A 68 -4.79 4.39 3.54
N ARG A 69 -5.11 3.09 3.66
CA ARG A 69 -5.71 2.52 4.88
C ARG A 69 -4.76 2.64 6.07
N LEU A 70 -3.48 2.36 5.88
CA LEU A 70 -2.47 2.47 6.93
C LEU A 70 -2.31 3.93 7.41
N ARG A 71 -2.26 4.89 6.49
CA ARG A 71 -2.22 6.32 6.83
C ARG A 71 -3.42 6.75 7.68
N ARG A 72 -4.63 6.29 7.33
CA ARG A 72 -5.84 6.59 8.11
C ARG A 72 -5.76 5.99 9.51
N ALA A 73 -5.35 4.73 9.62
CA ALA A 73 -5.21 4.08 10.92
C ALA A 73 -4.19 4.79 11.82
N LEU A 74 -3.04 5.16 11.25
CA LEU A 74 -1.95 5.80 12.00
C LEU A 74 -2.33 7.17 12.58
N VAL A 75 -3.21 7.93 11.92
CA VAL A 75 -3.69 9.23 12.44
C VAL A 75 -4.82 9.06 13.45
N VAL A 76 -5.67 8.04 13.29
CA VAL A 76 -6.81 7.82 14.19
C VAL A 76 -6.36 7.47 15.61
N VAL A 77 -5.30 6.67 15.77
CA VAL A 77 -4.81 6.23 17.09
C VAL A 77 -4.44 7.42 18.00
N PRO A 78 -3.54 8.36 17.62
CA PRO A 78 -3.21 9.49 18.47
C PRO A 78 -4.38 10.45 18.67
N VAL A 79 -5.22 10.67 17.65
CA VAL A 79 -6.39 11.57 17.76
C VAL A 79 -7.43 11.01 18.74
N ALA A 80 -7.70 9.70 18.68
CA ALA A 80 -8.59 9.04 19.63
C ALA A 80 -8.02 9.08 21.05
N GLY A 81 -6.71 8.90 21.21
CA GLY A 81 -6.03 9.02 22.50
C GLY A 81 -6.18 10.43 23.11
N ILE A 82 -5.95 11.49 22.32
CA ILE A 82 -6.12 12.87 22.77
C ILE A 82 -7.58 13.15 23.14
N ALA A 83 -8.53 12.69 22.32
CA ALA A 83 -9.96 12.87 22.62
C ALA A 83 -10.37 12.16 23.92
N ALA A 84 -9.86 10.94 24.14
CA ALA A 84 -10.09 10.21 25.39
C ALA A 84 -9.46 10.94 26.59
N ALA A 85 -8.22 11.41 26.47
CA ALA A 85 -7.55 12.17 27.53
C ALA A 85 -8.35 13.41 27.95
N ILE A 86 -8.86 14.19 26.98
CA ILE A 86 -9.71 15.36 27.27
C ILE A 86 -11.01 14.97 27.97
N ALA A 87 -11.61 13.83 27.57
CA ALA A 87 -12.84 13.36 28.20
C ALA A 87 -12.60 12.95 29.66
N PHE A 88 -11.53 12.19 29.93
CA PHE A 88 -11.15 11.80 31.28
C PHE A 88 -10.81 13.01 32.16
N GLU A 89 -9.97 13.93 31.70
CA GLU A 89 -9.63 15.15 32.45
C GLU A 89 -10.86 16.01 32.78
N ARG A 90 -11.85 16.03 31.89
CA ARG A 90 -13.10 16.74 32.15
C ARG A 90 -13.93 16.05 33.22
N GLU A 91 -14.02 14.72 33.19
CA GLU A 91 -14.72 13.95 34.20
C GLU A 91 -14.05 14.09 35.57
N ASP A 92 -12.73 13.96 35.63
CA ASP A 92 -11.92 14.13 36.84
C ASP A 92 -12.06 15.55 37.42
N TYR A 93 -12.00 16.59 36.59
CA TYR A 93 -12.27 17.96 37.02
C TYR A 93 -13.69 18.13 37.59
N LEU A 94 -14.70 17.55 36.95
CA LEU A 94 -16.09 17.66 37.43
C LEU A 94 -16.31 16.93 38.74
N GLU A 95 -15.60 15.82 38.98
CA GLU A 95 -15.59 15.11 40.26
C GLU A 95 -14.93 15.99 41.33
N TRP A 96 -13.69 16.44 41.07
CA TRP A 96 -12.97 17.34 41.97
C TRP A 96 -13.75 18.62 42.31
N LYS A 97 -14.49 19.17 41.34
CA LYS A 97 -15.31 20.39 41.50
C LYS A 97 -16.49 20.21 42.48
N GLN A 98 -16.93 18.98 42.74
CA GLN A 98 -17.97 18.70 43.74
C GLN A 98 -17.47 19.00 45.16
N ASP A 99 -16.21 18.66 45.43
CA ASP A 99 -15.55 18.92 46.70
C ASP A 99 -14.93 20.33 46.75
N ASN A 100 -14.71 20.95 45.59
CA ASN A 100 -14.10 22.28 45.43
C ASN A 100 -15.02 23.26 44.66
N PRO A 101 -16.17 23.66 45.24
CA PRO A 101 -17.21 24.43 44.54
C PRO A 101 -16.74 25.81 44.05
N ASP A 102 -15.72 26.40 44.69
CA ASP A 102 -15.14 27.70 44.30
C ASP A 102 -13.86 27.57 43.45
N GLY A 103 -13.25 26.37 43.36
CA GLY A 103 -11.97 26.16 42.67
C GLY A 103 -12.07 26.14 41.14
N ASP A 104 -11.17 26.79 40.42
CA ASP A 104 -11.17 26.80 38.96
C ASP A 104 -10.27 25.71 38.35
N ILE A 105 -10.17 25.70 37.02
CA ILE A 105 -9.38 24.70 36.30
C ILE A 105 -7.86 24.84 36.55
N GLU A 106 -7.40 26.04 36.91
CA GLU A 106 -6.00 26.29 37.25
C GLU A 106 -5.69 25.72 38.62
N ALA A 107 -6.58 25.91 39.61
CA ALA A 107 -6.48 25.30 40.93
C ALA A 107 -6.44 23.76 40.86
N TYR A 108 -7.35 23.14 40.09
CA TYR A 108 -7.33 21.71 39.82
C TYR A 108 -6.01 21.26 39.18
N GLY A 109 -5.59 21.95 38.11
CA GLY A 109 -4.34 21.64 37.41
C GLY A 109 -3.12 21.73 38.33
N CYS A 110 -3.11 22.68 39.27
CA CYS A 110 -2.04 22.81 40.25
C CYS A 110 -2.00 21.67 41.25
N GLU A 111 -3.15 21.27 41.80
CA GLU A 111 -3.23 20.12 42.71
C GLU A 111 -2.78 18.82 42.02
N VAL A 112 -3.30 18.56 40.81
CA VAL A 112 -2.92 17.37 40.04
C VAL A 112 -1.44 17.39 39.68
N SER A 113 -0.88 18.55 39.29
CA SER A 113 0.53 18.67 38.94
C SER A 113 1.48 18.41 40.12
N ALA A 114 1.09 18.84 41.33
CA ALA A 114 1.86 18.61 42.54
C ALA A 114 1.97 17.10 42.84
N VAL A 115 0.84 16.39 42.80
CA VAL A 115 0.79 14.94 43.00
C VAL A 115 1.50 14.19 41.86
N SER A 116 1.34 14.65 40.61
CA SER A 116 1.96 14.05 39.43
C SER A 116 3.49 14.14 39.45
N ALA A 117 4.05 15.22 40.01
CA ALA A 117 5.49 15.40 40.14
C ALA A 117 6.12 14.38 41.10
N GLU A 118 5.37 13.89 42.09
CA GLU A 118 5.85 12.88 43.03
C GLU A 118 5.99 11.51 42.38
N VAL A 119 5.10 11.18 41.43
CA VAL A 119 5.04 9.86 40.76
C VAL A 119 5.75 9.82 39.40
N VAL A 120 6.28 10.94 38.92
CA VAL A 120 6.84 11.05 37.55
C VAL A 120 8.03 10.11 37.33
N ASP A 121 8.91 9.98 38.32
CA ASP A 121 10.13 9.19 38.20
C ASP A 121 9.83 7.68 38.19
N ASP A 122 8.76 7.25 38.86
CA ASP A 122 8.28 5.88 38.87
C ASP A 122 7.68 5.50 37.51
N VAL A 123 6.79 6.34 36.97
CA VAL A 123 6.18 6.13 35.65
C VAL A 123 7.23 6.11 34.55
N LEU A 124 8.26 6.97 34.64
CA LEU A 124 9.33 7.00 33.65
C LEU A 124 10.14 5.71 33.64
N GLN A 125 10.39 5.09 34.80
CA GLN A 125 11.15 3.84 34.89
C GLN A 125 10.39 2.67 34.25
N ASP A 126 9.06 2.65 34.37
CA ASP A 126 8.20 1.62 33.79
C ASP A 126 8.06 1.73 32.25
N LEU A 127 8.33 2.90 31.68
CA LEU A 127 8.27 3.10 30.23
C LEU A 127 9.49 2.50 29.52
N PRO A 128 9.31 1.82 28.36
CA PRO A 128 10.42 1.33 27.55
C PRO A 128 11.28 2.49 27.03
N GLU A 129 12.61 2.27 26.97
CA GLU A 129 13.58 3.32 26.61
C GLU A 129 13.29 4.03 25.28
N GLN A 130 12.64 3.35 24.32
CA GLN A 130 12.36 3.91 23.00
C GLN A 130 11.28 5.00 22.99
N VAL A 131 10.42 5.04 24.02
CA VAL A 131 9.28 5.98 24.11
C VAL A 131 9.33 6.83 25.37
N ARG A 132 10.31 6.58 26.25
CA ARG A 132 10.50 7.32 27.50
C ARG A 132 10.95 8.76 27.18
N PRO A 133 10.15 9.78 27.54
CA PRO A 133 10.57 11.18 27.40
C PRO A 133 11.64 11.52 28.46
N SER A 134 12.43 12.55 28.20
CA SER A 134 13.36 13.05 29.23
C SER A 134 12.56 13.73 30.35
N ARG A 135 13.03 13.53 31.59
CA ARG A 135 12.43 14.13 32.79
C ARG A 135 12.31 15.65 32.67
N ASP A 136 13.40 16.32 32.29
CA ASP A 136 13.42 17.78 32.15
C ASP A 136 12.40 18.30 31.13
N TRP A 137 12.18 17.55 30.05
CA TRP A 137 11.18 17.90 29.05
C TRP A 137 9.76 17.75 29.59
N LEU A 138 9.47 16.68 30.35
CA LEU A 138 8.17 16.49 31.00
C LEU A 138 7.90 17.58 32.04
N LEU A 139 8.86 17.84 32.92
CA LEU A 139 8.72 18.85 33.97
C LEU A 139 8.54 20.25 33.39
N SER A 140 9.20 20.57 32.27
CA SER A 140 9.00 21.86 31.57
C SER A 140 7.61 22.04 30.96
N ARG A 141 6.78 20.99 30.93
CA ARG A 141 5.40 21.02 30.39
C ARG A 141 4.35 21.22 31.49
N LEU A 142 4.71 21.04 32.76
CA LEU A 142 3.80 21.23 33.89
C LEU A 142 3.47 22.71 34.08
N PRO A 143 2.25 23.05 34.54
CA PRO A 143 1.88 24.43 34.81
C PRO A 143 2.77 25.03 35.90
N GLU A 144 3.14 26.30 35.73
CA GLU A 144 3.83 27.07 36.77
C GLU A 144 2.80 27.50 37.82
N CYS A 145 2.68 26.70 38.87
CA CYS A 145 1.84 27.03 39.99
C CYS A 145 2.60 27.99 40.91
N ALA A 146 2.09 29.22 41.04
CA ALA A 146 2.49 30.04 42.16
C ALA A 146 2.14 29.23 43.43
N THR A 147 3.11 29.03 44.31
CA THR A 147 2.85 28.55 45.66
C THR A 147 1.85 29.52 46.29
N SER A 148 0.55 29.24 46.18
CA SER A 148 -0.46 29.91 46.97
C SER A 148 -0.25 29.38 48.39
N ASP A 149 0.53 30.13 49.16
CA ASP A 149 0.42 30.29 50.60
C ASP A 149 -0.31 29.14 51.31
N VAL A 150 0.39 28.02 51.49
CA VAL A 150 0.19 27.21 52.70
C VAL A 150 0.93 27.95 53.81
N GLU A 151 0.40 29.09 54.22
CA GLU A 151 0.71 29.69 55.51
C GLU A 151 -0.30 29.14 56.52
N SER A 152 0.27 28.59 57.60
CA SER A 152 -0.40 27.88 58.69
C SER A 152 -1.34 28.75 59.53
#